data_AF-M1P051-F1
#
_entry.id   AF-M1P051-F1
#
_cell.length_a   1.000
_cell.length_b   1.000
_cell.length_c   1.000
_cell.angle_alpha   90.00
_cell.angle_beta   90.00
_cell.angle_gamma   90.00
#
_symmetry.space_group_name_H-M   'P 1'
#
loop_
_entity.id
_entity.type
_entity.pdbx_description
1 polymer ?
#
loop_
_entity_poly.entity_id
_entity_poly.type
_entity_poly.pdbx_seq_one_letter_code
_entity_poly.pdbx_strand_id
1 'polypeptide(L)'
;MAVGAAAGALLLCGCDSPPGEDAPDPEGTWGSREPGHPELTLEADGRAHGTDGCNQFTGSWYLADTEITFVDMTSTLMACENVDDWFADAATATIDDDTMHCFDAAGREIGTLPRQG
;
A
#
# COMPACT_ATOMS: atom_id res chain seq x y z
N MET A 1 -9.89 25.20 -55.12
CA MET A 1 -10.25 23.78 -54.89
C MET A 1 -9.14 22.91 -55.42
N ALA A 2 -8.36 22.30 -54.53
CA ALA A 2 -7.54 21.12 -54.83
C ALA A 2 -7.38 20.37 -53.50
N VAL A 3 -7.95 19.16 -53.47
CA VAL A 3 -7.86 18.20 -52.37
C VAL A 3 -6.49 17.54 -52.45
N GLY A 4 -5.83 17.38 -51.30
CA GLY A 4 -4.60 16.58 -51.18
C GLY A 4 -4.51 16.03 -49.77
N ALA A 5 -5.12 14.87 -49.54
CA ALA A 5 -4.95 14.09 -48.32
C ALA A 5 -3.61 13.35 -48.38
N ALA A 6 -2.81 13.43 -47.31
CA ALA A 6 -1.70 12.51 -47.08
C ALA A 6 -1.76 12.06 -45.62
N ALA A 7 -2.14 10.78 -45.45
CA ALA A 7 -2.04 10.07 -44.20
C ALA A 7 -0.56 9.79 -43.89
N GLY A 8 -0.09 10.21 -42.72
CA GLY A 8 1.21 9.85 -42.18
C GLY A 8 1.02 9.23 -40.81
N ALA A 9 1.21 7.91 -40.71
CA ALA A 9 1.17 7.16 -39.47
C ALA A 9 2.26 7.68 -38.51
N LEU A 10 1.87 8.25 -37.37
CA LEU A 10 2.79 8.48 -36.27
C LEU A 10 2.91 7.20 -35.45
N LEU A 11 4.14 6.70 -35.40
CA LEU A 11 4.64 5.63 -34.56
C LEU A 11 4.26 5.93 -33.09
N LEU A 12 3.48 5.04 -32.48
CA LEU A 12 3.33 5.02 -31.03
C LEU A 12 4.66 4.54 -30.46
N CYS A 13 5.51 5.46 -30.01
CA CYS A 13 6.60 5.15 -29.11
C CYS A 13 5.97 4.63 -27.82
N GLY A 14 5.81 3.31 -27.69
CA GLY A 14 5.57 2.71 -26.39
C GLY A 14 6.76 3.05 -25.51
N CYS A 15 6.53 3.81 -24.44
CA CYS A 15 7.47 3.93 -23.35
C CYS A 15 7.58 2.53 -22.72
N ASP A 16 8.68 1.85 -23.00
CA ASP A 16 9.13 0.71 -22.22
C ASP A 16 9.72 1.33 -20.94
N SER A 17 8.86 1.65 -19.95
CA SER A 17 9.33 2.15 -18.66
C SER A 17 10.23 1.08 -18.04
N PRO A 18 11.44 1.41 -17.57
CA PRO A 18 12.24 0.48 -16.79
C PRO A 18 11.44 0.06 -15.54
N PRO A 19 11.59 -1.19 -15.07
CA PRO A 19 10.98 -1.62 -13.81
C PRO A 19 11.43 -0.67 -12.69
N GLY A 20 10.47 0.05 -12.10
CA GLY A 20 10.68 0.99 -10.99
C GLY A 20 10.34 2.46 -11.26
N GLU A 21 10.02 2.90 -12.50
CA GLU A 21 9.58 4.29 -12.72
C GLU A 21 8.12 4.56 -12.30
N ASP A 22 7.29 3.51 -12.22
CA ASP A 22 5.88 3.58 -11.80
C ASP A 22 5.64 2.91 -10.43
N ALA A 23 6.70 2.56 -9.69
CA ALA A 23 6.56 1.96 -8.37
C ALA A 23 5.95 2.99 -7.40
N PRO A 24 4.99 2.58 -6.55
CA PRO A 24 4.40 3.49 -5.58
C PRO A 24 5.46 3.93 -4.55
N ASP A 25 5.23 5.07 -3.90
CA ASP A 25 6.00 5.52 -2.74
C ASP A 25 5.32 5.04 -1.45
N PRO A 26 5.71 3.90 -0.86
CA PRO A 26 5.03 3.36 0.32
C PRO A 26 5.36 4.11 1.62
N GLU A 27 6.43 4.90 1.65
CA GLU A 27 6.91 5.54 2.86
C GLU A 27 5.88 6.54 3.41
N GLY A 28 5.84 6.67 4.74
CA GLY A 28 4.95 7.59 5.43
C GLY A 28 3.92 6.90 6.32
N THR A 29 2.84 7.63 6.64
CA THR A 29 1.79 7.16 7.55
C THR A 29 0.47 6.96 6.80
N TRP A 30 -0.23 5.89 7.15
CA TRP A 30 -1.43 5.40 6.52
C TRP A 30 -2.49 5.11 7.60
N GLY A 31 -3.77 5.26 7.28
CA GLY A 31 -4.87 5.05 8.21
C GLY A 31 -5.25 6.32 8.97
N SER A 32 -5.75 6.18 10.19
CA SER A 32 -6.26 7.29 11.01
C SER A 32 -5.68 7.29 12.41
N ARG A 33 -5.41 8.49 12.95
CA ARG A 33 -5.01 8.72 14.34
C ARG A 33 -6.17 8.67 15.34
N GLU A 34 -7.39 8.51 14.84
CA GLU A 34 -8.57 8.46 15.69
C GLU A 34 -8.58 7.16 16.53
N PRO A 35 -8.94 7.23 17.82
CA PRO A 35 -9.01 6.04 18.66
C PRO A 35 -9.86 4.93 18.04
N GLY A 36 -9.39 3.69 18.11
CA GLY A 36 -10.09 2.53 17.55
C GLY A 36 -9.95 2.35 16.04
N HIS A 37 -9.18 3.18 15.35
CA HIS A 37 -8.89 3.04 13.92
C HIS A 37 -7.45 2.55 13.70
N PRO A 38 -7.22 1.81 12.61
CA PRO A 38 -5.88 1.36 12.27
C PRO A 38 -5.02 2.53 11.75
N GLU A 39 -3.74 2.51 12.15
CA GLU A 39 -2.68 3.39 11.65
C GLU A 39 -1.42 2.55 11.41
N LEU A 40 -0.74 2.79 10.29
CA LEU A 40 0.50 2.15 9.89
C LEU A 40 1.52 3.21 9.47
N THR A 41 2.73 3.13 9.98
CA THR A 41 3.88 3.91 9.52
C THR A 41 4.92 2.99 8.89
N LEU A 42 5.30 3.32 7.65
CA LEU A 42 6.37 2.68 6.89
C LEU A 42 7.58 3.61 6.83
N GLU A 43 8.64 3.23 7.54
CA GLU A 43 9.89 3.98 7.63
C GLU A 43 10.81 3.67 6.46
N ALA A 44 11.58 4.65 5.99
CA ALA A 44 12.56 4.51 4.91
C ALA A 44 13.67 3.46 5.19
N ASP A 45 13.85 3.08 6.45
CA ASP A 45 14.79 2.03 6.86
C ASP A 45 14.20 0.61 6.84
N GLY A 46 12.98 0.46 6.32
CA GLY A 46 12.28 -0.83 6.20
C GLY A 46 11.57 -1.27 7.48
N ARG A 47 11.40 -0.40 8.48
CA ARG A 47 10.59 -0.69 9.68
C ARG A 47 9.12 -0.35 9.46
N ALA A 48 8.24 -1.25 9.92
CA ALA A 48 6.81 -1.04 9.99
C ALA A 48 6.37 -0.98 11.45
N HIS A 49 5.50 -0.06 11.80
CA HIS A 49 4.91 0.02 13.13
C HIS A 49 3.56 0.74 13.09
N GLY A 50 2.73 0.52 14.10
CA GLY A 50 1.41 1.13 14.14
C GLY A 50 0.48 0.51 15.16
N THR A 51 -0.82 0.69 14.91
CA THR A 51 -1.91 0.15 15.71
C THR A 51 -3.02 -0.36 14.82
N ASP A 52 -3.70 -1.44 15.20
CA ASP A 52 -4.95 -1.88 14.56
C ASP A 52 -6.20 -1.21 15.18
N GLY A 53 -5.99 -0.24 16.07
CA GLY A 53 -7.03 0.45 16.84
C GLY A 53 -7.09 0.00 18.31
N CYS A 54 -6.59 -1.20 18.62
CA CYS A 54 -6.49 -1.74 19.97
C CYS A 54 -5.05 -2.13 20.30
N ASN A 55 -4.45 -2.93 19.43
CA ASN A 55 -3.14 -3.51 19.61
C ASN A 55 -2.10 -2.72 18.85
N GLN A 56 -0.93 -2.60 19.47
CA GLN A 56 0.24 -2.05 18.80
C GLN A 56 1.00 -3.17 18.12
N PHE A 57 1.50 -2.89 16.92
CA PHE A 57 2.32 -3.82 16.16
C PHE A 57 3.64 -3.20 15.71
N THR A 58 4.61 -4.06 15.44
CA THR A 58 5.88 -3.70 14.81
C THR A 58 6.40 -4.86 13.96
N GLY A 59 7.18 -4.54 12.94
CA GLY A 59 7.87 -5.50 12.10
C GLY A 59 8.70 -4.77 11.06
N SER A 60 8.86 -5.41 9.91
CA SER A 60 9.58 -4.87 8.78
C SER A 60 8.75 -4.92 7.51
N TRP A 61 9.14 -4.13 6.52
CA TRP A 61 8.54 -4.13 5.20
C TRP A 61 9.60 -3.99 4.11
N TYR A 62 9.25 -4.42 2.91
CA TYR A 62 9.99 -4.08 1.69
C TYR A 62 9.02 -3.96 0.52
N LEU A 63 9.43 -3.21 -0.52
CA LEU A 63 8.72 -3.09 -1.79
C LEU A 63 9.40 -3.97 -2.84
N ALA A 64 8.64 -4.82 -3.50
CA ALA A 64 9.06 -5.55 -4.69
C ALA A 64 8.12 -5.20 -5.84
N ASP A 65 8.65 -4.56 -6.89
CA ASP A 65 7.89 -3.98 -7.99
C ASP A 65 6.81 -2.99 -7.47
N THR A 66 5.56 -3.45 -7.36
CA THR A 66 4.41 -2.66 -6.87
C THR A 66 3.77 -3.24 -5.61
N GLU A 67 4.31 -4.34 -5.08
CA GLU A 67 3.78 -5.05 -3.91
C GLU A 67 4.66 -4.82 -2.68
N ILE A 68 4.03 -4.33 -1.62
CA ILE A 68 4.62 -4.19 -0.29
C ILE A 68 4.46 -5.53 0.42
N THR A 69 5.53 -6.07 0.99
CA THR A 69 5.46 -7.28 1.82
C THR A 69 5.80 -6.93 3.26
N PHE A 70 4.99 -7.41 4.20
CA PHE A 70 5.24 -7.30 5.64
C PHE A 70 5.96 -8.54 6.16
N VAL A 71 6.95 -8.34 7.03
CA VAL A 71 7.84 -9.40 7.55
C VAL A 71 8.01 -9.25 9.05
N ASP A 72 8.06 -10.38 9.75
CA ASP A 72 8.29 -10.45 11.20
C ASP A 72 7.34 -9.56 12.01
N MET A 73 6.09 -9.45 11.55
CA MET A 73 5.06 -8.68 12.23
C MET A 73 4.73 -9.31 13.58
N THR A 74 4.79 -8.49 14.62
CA THR A 74 4.42 -8.84 15.98
C THR A 74 3.42 -7.83 16.51
N SER A 75 2.43 -8.32 17.27
CA SER A 75 1.37 -7.49 17.84
C SER A 75 1.15 -7.82 19.31
N THR A 76 0.64 -6.86 20.07
CA THR A 76 0.06 -7.14 21.40
C THR A 76 -1.24 -7.93 21.23
N LEU A 77 -1.66 -8.65 22.28
CA LEU A 77 -2.93 -9.42 22.29
C LEU A 77 -3.86 -8.90 23.38
N MET A 78 -4.22 -7.61 23.30
CA MET A 78 -5.24 -6.99 24.14
C MET A 78 -6.62 -7.29 23.57
N ALA A 79 -7.56 -7.62 24.45
CA ALA A 79 -8.96 -7.80 24.07
C ALA A 79 -9.67 -6.44 24.12
N CYS A 80 -10.02 -5.88 22.96
CA CYS A 80 -10.88 -4.70 22.87
C CYS A 80 -12.26 -5.08 22.34
N GLU A 81 -13.31 -4.49 22.92
CA GLU A 81 -14.65 -4.58 22.36
C GLU A 81 -14.79 -3.56 21.22
N ASN A 82 -15.36 -3.98 20.08
CA ASN A 82 -15.67 -3.13 18.92
C ASN A 82 -14.46 -2.55 18.17
N VAL A 83 -13.34 -3.27 18.12
CA VAL A 83 -12.22 -2.96 17.22
C VAL A 83 -12.08 -4.13 16.24
N ASP A 84 -11.99 -3.81 14.95
CA ASP A 84 -11.63 -4.79 13.92
C ASP A 84 -10.09 -4.85 13.82
N ASP A 85 -9.49 -5.89 14.39
CA ASP A 85 -8.04 -6.12 14.46
C ASP A 85 -7.45 -6.74 13.17
N TRP A 86 -8.12 -6.54 12.04
CA TRP A 86 -7.85 -7.21 10.77
C TRP A 86 -6.40 -7.04 10.29
N PHE A 87 -5.72 -5.94 10.65
CA PHE A 87 -4.34 -5.70 10.23
C PHE A 87 -3.37 -6.75 10.75
N ALA A 88 -3.70 -7.46 11.83
CA ALA A 88 -2.90 -8.57 12.35
C ALA A 88 -2.70 -9.70 11.32
N ASP A 89 -3.61 -9.85 10.35
CA ASP A 89 -3.53 -10.86 9.29
C ASP A 89 -2.89 -10.32 7.99
N ALA A 90 -2.50 -9.05 7.94
CA ALA A 90 -1.91 -8.43 6.74
C ALA A 90 -0.54 -9.03 6.41
N ALA A 91 -0.41 -9.54 5.19
CA ALA A 91 0.81 -10.13 4.64
C ALA A 91 1.42 -9.24 3.54
N THR A 92 0.58 -8.70 2.66
CA THR A 92 1.01 -7.81 1.58
C THR A 92 0.09 -6.60 1.46
N ALA A 93 0.55 -5.59 0.72
CA ALA A 93 -0.26 -4.46 0.33
C ALA A 93 0.11 -3.92 -1.06
N THR A 94 -0.85 -3.28 -1.71
CA THR A 94 -0.63 -2.50 -2.94
C THR A 94 -1.14 -1.08 -2.72
N ILE A 95 -0.63 -0.11 -3.48
CA ILE A 95 -1.09 1.27 -3.41
C ILE A 95 -1.80 1.62 -4.71
N ASP A 96 -3.03 2.10 -4.59
CA ASP A 96 -3.82 2.71 -5.65
C ASP A 96 -4.10 4.16 -5.24
N ASP A 97 -3.54 5.11 -5.99
CA ASP A 97 -3.48 6.54 -5.63
C ASP A 97 -2.97 6.77 -4.19
N ASP A 98 -3.84 7.28 -3.31
CA ASP A 98 -3.56 7.55 -1.89
C ASP A 98 -4.20 6.50 -0.96
N THR A 99 -4.52 5.31 -1.48
CA THR A 99 -5.11 4.22 -0.70
C THR A 99 -4.22 2.99 -0.74
N MET A 100 -3.79 2.54 0.44
CA MET A 100 -3.14 1.25 0.60
C MET A 100 -4.21 0.16 0.77
N HIS A 101 -4.19 -0.82 -0.12
CA HIS A 101 -5.02 -2.02 -0.06
C HIS A 101 -4.22 -3.14 0.58
N CYS A 102 -4.70 -3.70 1.69
CA CYS A 102 -4.00 -4.72 2.46
C CYS A 102 -4.63 -6.10 2.21
N PHE A 103 -3.77 -7.12 2.09
CA PHE A 103 -4.17 -8.49 1.77
C PHE A 103 -3.62 -9.47 2.80
N ASP A 104 -4.40 -10.53 3.07
CA ASP A 104 -3.93 -11.65 3.88
C ASP A 104 -2.99 -12.58 3.11
N ALA A 105 -2.43 -13.59 3.80
CA ALA A 105 -1.55 -14.58 3.19
C ALA A 105 -2.20 -15.43 2.08
N ALA A 106 -3.53 -15.41 1.95
CA ALA A 106 -4.27 -16.07 0.88
C ALA A 106 -4.56 -15.13 -0.31
N GLY A 107 -4.09 -13.88 -0.26
CA GLY A 107 -4.31 -12.86 -1.29
C GLY A 107 -5.70 -12.24 -1.26
N ARG A 108 -6.44 -12.36 -0.15
CA ARG A 108 -7.76 -11.75 0.01
C ARG A 108 -7.60 -10.36 0.59
N GLU A 109 -8.26 -9.37 -0.01
CA GLU A 109 -8.27 -8.02 0.55
C GLU A 109 -9.00 -8.03 1.90
N ILE A 110 -8.34 -7.50 2.93
CA ILE A 110 -8.82 -7.50 4.32
C ILE A 110 -9.08 -6.10 4.86
N GLY A 111 -8.57 -5.06 4.21
CA GLY A 111 -8.81 -3.69 4.60
C GLY A 111 -8.04 -2.69 3.76
N THR A 112 -8.36 -1.41 3.97
CA THR A 112 -7.69 -0.30 3.31
C THR A 112 -7.25 0.76 4.31
N LEU A 113 -6.15 1.45 3.99
CA LEU A 113 -5.60 2.53 4.78
C LEU A 113 -5.36 3.73 3.85
N PRO A 114 -6.08 4.86 4.01
CA PRO A 114 -5.79 6.07 3.24
C PRO A 114 -4.47 6.70 3.71
N ARG A 115 -3.73 7.36 2.83
CA ARG A 115 -2.52 8.09 3.17
C ARG A 115 -2.85 9.26 4.10
N GLN A 116 -2.03 9.44 5.14
CA GLN A 116 -2.06 10.66 5.94
C GLN A 116 -1.17 11.73 5.28
N GLY A 117 -1.75 12.90 5.03
CA GLY A 117 -1.09 14.05 4.40
C GLY A 117 -0.08 14.78 5.26
#